data_AF-A0A258RBY8-F1
#
_entry.id   AF-A0A258RBY8-F1
#
_cell.length_a   1.000
_cell.length_b   1.000
_cell.length_c   1.000
_cell.angle_alpha   90.00
_cell.angle_beta   90.00
_cell.angle_gamma   90.00
#
_symmetry.space_group_name_H-M   'P 1'
#
loop_
_entity.id
_entity.type
_entity.pdbx_description
1 polymer ?
#
loop_
_entity_poly.entity_id
_entity_poly.type
_entity_poly.pdbx_seq_one_letter_code
_entity_poly.pdbx_strand_id
1 'polypeptide(L)'
;MRRHREPLLRLIRAHTGANDESVDVLQDCFVAAFASLGQLDLTRPMRPWLARVAINKARDWRRRRTVRQFFSMALPLTPDIAASIADDAPGAETLLTDRAALNFTMAALASLPTNLKEPLILSAFDGWPQAAIGDFLGISEKAVETRISRARQRLRALLPAPNG
;
A
#
# COMPACT_ATOMS: atom_id res chain seq x y z
N MET A 1 2.51 19.20 -6.48
CA MET A 1 2.85 17.77 -6.29
C MET A 1 3.84 17.51 -5.15
N ARG A 2 4.95 18.26 -4.99
CA ARG A 2 5.96 18.03 -3.93
C ARG A 2 5.38 17.85 -2.51
N ARG A 3 4.43 18.70 -2.10
CA ARG A 3 3.76 18.63 -0.77
C ARG A 3 3.00 17.32 -0.48
N HIS A 4 2.66 16.55 -1.50
CA HIS A 4 1.88 15.31 -1.37
C HIS A 4 2.71 14.05 -1.60
N ARG A 5 4.00 14.21 -1.94
CA ARG A 5 4.89 13.09 -2.28
C ARG A 5 5.00 12.08 -1.14
N GLU A 6 5.34 12.54 0.07
CA GLU A 6 5.55 11.65 1.20
C GLU A 6 4.27 10.93 1.67
N PRO A 7 3.13 11.61 1.88
CA PRO A 7 1.89 10.92 2.21
C PRO A 7 1.53 9.86 1.15
N LEU A 8 1.58 10.21 -0.14
CA LEU A 8 1.22 9.27 -1.20
C LEU A 8 2.21 8.11 -1.29
N LEU A 9 3.51 8.35 -1.08
CA LEU A 9 4.50 7.27 -1.05
C LEU A 9 4.25 6.30 0.12
N ARG A 10 3.92 6.82 1.32
CA ARG A 10 3.53 5.96 2.46
C ARG A 10 2.29 5.13 2.15
N LEU A 11 1.28 5.75 1.54
CA LEU A 11 0.06 5.09 1.11
C LEU A 11 0.35 3.97 0.09
N ILE A 12 1.18 4.26 -0.91
CA ILE A 12 1.58 3.28 -1.94
C ILE A 12 2.37 2.13 -1.30
N ARG A 13 3.36 2.42 -0.45
CA ARG A 13 4.16 1.39 0.24
C ARG A 13 3.31 0.48 1.14
N ALA A 14 2.27 1.00 1.77
CA ALA A 14 1.34 0.17 2.55
C ALA A 14 0.56 -0.82 1.64
N HIS A 15 0.45 -0.54 0.34
CA HIS A 15 -0.14 -1.45 -0.64
C HIS A 15 0.89 -2.33 -1.36
N THR A 16 2.07 -1.82 -1.69
CA THR A 16 3.04 -2.52 -2.53
C THR A 16 4.15 -3.22 -1.74
N GLY A 17 4.31 -2.87 -0.46
CA GLY A 17 5.54 -3.09 0.29
C GLY A 17 6.52 -1.94 0.10
N ALA A 18 7.53 -1.85 0.97
CA ALA A 18 8.60 -0.84 0.90
C ALA A 18 9.69 -1.22 -0.13
N ASN A 19 9.30 -1.43 -1.39
CA ASN A 19 10.21 -1.73 -2.49
C ASN A 19 10.48 -0.50 -3.38
N ASP A 20 11.51 -0.58 -4.22
CA ASP A 20 11.88 0.51 -5.14
C ASP A 20 10.77 0.81 -6.16
N GLU A 21 10.01 -0.23 -6.56
CA GLU A 21 8.85 -0.09 -7.45
C GLU A 21 7.76 0.85 -6.88
N SER A 22 7.73 1.10 -5.55
CA SER A 22 6.81 2.07 -4.95
C SER A 22 7.04 3.51 -5.42
N VAL A 23 8.28 3.86 -5.79
CA VAL A 23 8.63 5.18 -6.33
C VAL A 23 8.13 5.32 -7.77
N ASP A 24 8.24 4.26 -8.57
CA ASP A 24 7.70 4.23 -9.93
C ASP A 24 6.18 4.36 -9.94
N VAL A 25 5.50 3.64 -9.05
CA VAL A 25 4.04 3.75 -8.87
C VAL A 25 3.63 5.16 -8.45
N LEU A 26 4.44 5.84 -7.64
CA LEU A 26 4.20 7.24 -7.26
C LEU A 26 4.35 8.18 -8.45
N GLN A 27 5.32 7.95 -9.32
CA GLN A 27 5.49 8.71 -10.55
C GLN A 27 4.28 8.52 -11.48
N ASP A 28 3.87 7.28 -11.71
CA ASP A 28 2.65 6.94 -12.48
C ASP A 28 1.40 7.62 -11.89
N CYS A 29 1.32 7.69 -10.56
CA CYS A 29 0.26 8.39 -9.86
C CYS A 29 0.27 9.90 -10.18
N PHE A 30 1.43 10.55 -10.17
CA PHE A 30 1.51 11.98 -10.49
C PHE A 30 1.25 12.27 -11.95
N VAL A 31 1.71 11.43 -12.87
CA VAL A 31 1.41 11.54 -14.31
C VAL A 31 -0.10 11.43 -14.54
N ALA A 32 -0.74 10.40 -13.97
CA ALA A 32 -2.19 10.22 -14.09
C ALA A 32 -2.98 11.36 -13.44
N ALA A 33 -2.56 11.81 -12.24
CA ALA A 33 -3.19 12.94 -11.59
C ALA A 33 -3.07 14.20 -12.45
N PHE A 34 -1.89 14.49 -13.01
CA PHE A 34 -1.70 15.65 -13.88
C PHE A 34 -2.61 15.60 -15.12
N ALA A 35 -2.71 14.45 -15.77
CA ALA A 35 -3.60 14.24 -16.92
C ALA A 35 -5.10 14.43 -16.56
N SER A 36 -5.49 14.12 -15.33
CA SER A 36 -6.87 14.26 -14.84
C SER A 36 -7.16 15.57 -14.10
N LEU A 37 -6.23 16.53 -14.07
CA LEU A 37 -6.41 17.79 -13.32
C LEU A 37 -7.64 18.59 -13.76
N GLY A 38 -8.00 18.55 -15.04
CA GLY A 38 -9.19 19.23 -15.56
C GLY A 38 -10.52 18.70 -15.01
N GLN A 39 -10.52 17.52 -14.37
CA GLN A 39 -11.70 16.92 -13.73
C GLN A 39 -11.72 17.15 -12.22
N LEU A 40 -10.70 17.83 -11.67
CA LEU A 40 -10.63 18.10 -10.24
C LEU A 40 -11.57 19.24 -9.87
N ASP A 41 -12.58 18.92 -9.07
CA ASP A 41 -13.39 19.91 -8.37
C ASP A 41 -12.54 20.62 -7.30
N LEU A 42 -12.17 21.87 -7.58
CA LEU A 42 -11.34 22.69 -6.69
C LEU A 42 -12.06 23.12 -5.41
N THR A 43 -13.38 22.95 -5.32
CA THR A 43 -14.15 23.20 -4.08
C THR A 43 -13.95 22.10 -3.04
N ARG A 44 -13.41 20.94 -3.45
CA ARG A 44 -13.13 19.81 -2.58
C ARG A 44 -11.63 19.70 -2.27
N PRO A 45 -11.25 19.15 -1.10
CA PRO A 45 -9.86 18.88 -0.80
C PRO A 45 -9.22 17.96 -1.86
N MET A 46 -8.08 18.39 -2.41
CA MET A 46 -7.34 17.62 -3.44
C MET A 46 -6.75 16.30 -2.90
N ARG A 47 -6.52 16.21 -1.59
CA ARG A 47 -5.87 15.07 -0.92
C ARG A 47 -6.64 13.75 -1.11
N PRO A 48 -7.94 13.67 -0.78
CA PRO A 48 -8.76 12.49 -1.03
C PRO A 48 -8.75 12.02 -2.50
N TRP A 49 -8.79 12.96 -3.43
CA TRP A 49 -8.72 12.66 -4.85
C TRP A 49 -7.36 12.07 -5.26
N LEU A 50 -6.24 12.64 -4.79
CA LEU A 50 -4.91 12.06 -5.03
C LEU A 50 -4.75 10.67 -4.39
N ALA A 51 -5.28 10.48 -3.19
CA ALA A 51 -5.26 9.19 -2.51
C ALA A 51 -5.98 8.12 -3.33
N ARG A 52 -7.13 8.47 -3.93
CA ARG A 52 -7.87 7.61 -4.85
C ARG A 52 -7.04 7.24 -6.08
N VAL A 53 -6.37 8.20 -6.72
CA VAL A 53 -5.47 7.92 -7.86
C VAL A 53 -4.33 6.97 -7.44
N ALA A 54 -3.69 7.23 -6.30
CA ALA A 54 -2.60 6.41 -5.78
C ALA A 54 -3.03 4.97 -5.47
N ILE A 55 -4.19 4.78 -4.83
CA ILE A 55 -4.74 3.45 -4.53
C ILE A 55 -5.02 2.67 -5.82
N ASN A 56 -5.61 3.33 -6.83
CA ASN A 56 -5.85 2.69 -8.12
C ASN A 56 -4.54 2.25 -8.79
N LYS A 57 -3.50 3.09 -8.79
CA LYS A 57 -2.19 2.72 -9.32
C LYS A 57 -1.52 1.58 -8.54
N ALA A 58 -1.63 1.59 -7.21
CA ALA A 58 -1.10 0.51 -6.39
C ALA A 58 -1.84 -0.82 -6.60
N ARG A 59 -3.17 -0.79 -6.81
CA ARG A 59 -3.99 -1.96 -7.19
C ARG A 59 -3.56 -2.51 -8.55
N ASP A 60 -3.40 -1.65 -9.54
CA ASP A 60 -2.95 -2.04 -10.88
C ASP A 60 -1.56 -2.69 -10.84
N TRP A 61 -0.63 -2.09 -10.10
CA TRP A 61 0.71 -2.65 -9.89
C TRP A 61 0.63 -4.04 -9.26
N ARG A 62 -0.14 -4.21 -8.19
CA ARG A 62 -0.26 -5.51 -7.50
C ARG A 62 -0.84 -6.57 -8.43
N ARG A 63 -1.91 -6.23 -9.17
CA ARG A 63 -2.52 -7.13 -10.15
C ARG A 63 -1.50 -7.57 -11.20
N ARG A 64 -0.71 -6.65 -11.76
CA ARG A 64 0.36 -6.97 -12.72
C ARG A 64 1.44 -7.85 -12.09
N ARG A 65 1.85 -7.59 -10.85
CA ARG A 65 2.85 -8.40 -10.14
C ARG A 65 2.37 -9.83 -9.92
N THR A 66 1.13 -10.02 -9.47
CA THR A 66 0.55 -11.36 -9.29
C THR A 66 0.50 -12.14 -10.59
N VAL A 67 0.11 -11.50 -11.69
CA VAL A 67 0.10 -12.12 -13.03
C VAL A 67 1.52 -12.51 -13.48
N ARG A 68 2.51 -11.62 -13.31
CA ARG A 68 3.92 -11.92 -13.64
C ARG A 68 4.45 -13.10 -12.83
N GLN A 69 4.16 -13.15 -11.53
CA GLN A 69 4.56 -14.26 -10.65
C GLN A 69 3.93 -15.59 -11.09
N PHE A 70 2.65 -15.58 -11.44
CA PHE A 70 1.97 -16.77 -11.95
C PHE A 70 2.62 -17.32 -13.22
N PHE A 71 2.92 -16.46 -14.19
CA PHE A 71 3.60 -16.89 -15.43
C PHE A 71 5.05 -17.34 -15.20
N SER A 72 5.79 -16.71 -14.28
CA SER A 72 7.14 -17.16 -13.94
C SER A 72 7.19 -18.56 -13.31
N MET A 73 6.12 -18.98 -12.63
CA MET A 73 6.00 -20.33 -12.07
C MET A 73 5.50 -21.36 -13.10
N ALA A 74 4.87 -20.91 -14.19
CA ALA A 74 4.26 -21.77 -15.21
C ALA A 74 5.16 -22.07 -16.42
N LEU A 75 6.29 -21.37 -16.57
CA LEU A 75 7.30 -21.70 -17.58
C LEU A 75 8.31 -22.72 -17.01
N PRO A 76 8.65 -23.82 -17.72
CA PRO A 76 9.81 -24.63 -17.37
C PRO A 76 11.06 -23.78 -17.55
N LEU A 77 11.66 -23.37 -16.42
CA LEU A 77 12.82 -22.51 -16.37
C LEU A 77 14.04 -23.25 -16.94
N THR A 78 14.63 -22.75 -18.02
CA THR A 78 16.08 -22.91 -18.25
C THR A 78 16.83 -22.26 -17.08
N PRO A 79 17.92 -22.87 -16.59
CA PRO A 79 18.45 -22.60 -15.25
C PRO A 79 19.30 -21.33 -15.20
N ASP A 80 18.70 -20.14 -15.28
CA ASP A 80 19.46 -18.91 -15.05
C ASP A 80 18.70 -17.70 -14.48
N ILE A 81 17.43 -17.83 -14.05
CA ILE A 81 16.72 -16.69 -13.43
C ILE A 81 15.90 -17.15 -12.22
N ALA A 82 16.59 -17.70 -11.22
CA ALA A 82 16.02 -17.98 -9.90
C ALA A 82 16.85 -17.30 -8.80
N ALA A 83 17.01 -15.99 -8.90
CA ALA A 83 17.60 -15.18 -7.82
C ALA A 83 16.85 -13.85 -7.70
N SER A 84 15.72 -13.87 -7.01
CA SER A 84 15.15 -12.68 -6.35
C SER A 84 14.07 -13.07 -5.34
N ILE A 85 14.41 -13.99 -4.44
CA ILE A 85 13.95 -13.87 -3.06
C ILE A 85 15.17 -13.34 -2.33
N ALA A 86 15.29 -12.02 -2.24
CA ALA A 86 16.31 -11.41 -1.40
C ALA A 86 15.92 -11.72 0.05
N ASP A 87 16.45 -12.84 0.53
CA ASP A 87 16.83 -13.02 1.92
C ASP A 87 18.07 -12.14 2.12
N ASP A 88 17.92 -11.06 2.88
CA ASP A 88 19.03 -10.20 3.29
C ASP A 88 18.74 -9.72 4.71
N ALA A 89 19.11 -10.56 5.68
CA ALA A 89 19.51 -10.11 6.99
C ALA A 89 20.99 -9.71 6.92
N PRO A 90 21.35 -8.44 7.17
CA PRO A 90 22.34 -8.20 8.21
C PRO A 90 22.10 -6.91 9.02
N GLY A 91 22.58 -6.93 10.27
CA GLY A 91 22.41 -5.85 11.25
C GLY A 91 23.35 -4.64 11.08
N ALA A 92 22.90 -3.52 11.61
CA ALA A 92 23.73 -2.53 12.30
C ALA A 92 22.84 -1.75 13.29
N GLU A 93 23.15 -1.88 14.57
CA GLU A 93 22.19 -1.71 15.64
C GLU A 93 21.74 -0.26 15.84
N THR A 94 20.43 -0.10 16.04
CA THR A 94 19.67 1.09 16.45
C THR A 94 19.08 1.96 15.34
N LEU A 95 19.82 2.43 14.32
CA LEU A 95 19.21 3.18 13.19
C LEU A 95 18.64 2.26 12.10
N LEU A 96 19.16 1.04 11.93
CA LEU A 96 18.53 0.04 11.06
C LEU A 96 17.29 -0.57 11.69
N THR A 97 17.14 -0.49 13.02
CA THR A 97 15.97 -1.05 13.72
C THR A 97 14.69 -0.34 13.32
N ASP A 98 14.69 1.00 13.24
CA ASP A 98 13.49 1.76 12.84
C ASP A 98 13.11 1.56 11.38
N ARG A 99 14.10 1.53 10.48
CA ARG A 99 13.86 1.26 9.05
C ARG A 99 13.42 -0.17 8.81
N ALA A 100 14.04 -1.13 9.49
CA ALA A 100 13.65 -2.55 9.42
C ALA A 100 12.25 -2.75 10.00
N ALA A 101 11.92 -2.14 11.14
CA ALA A 101 10.58 -2.19 11.73
C ALA A 101 9.54 -1.55 10.82
N LEU A 102 9.86 -0.43 10.17
CA LEU A 102 8.98 0.22 9.21
C LEU A 102 8.79 -0.66 7.96
N ASN A 103 9.87 -1.22 7.41
CA ASN A 103 9.81 -2.12 6.26
C ASN A 103 8.99 -3.38 6.58
N PHE A 104 9.20 -3.98 7.75
CA PHE A 104 8.44 -5.13 8.23
C PHE A 104 6.95 -4.77 8.40
N THR A 105 6.65 -3.60 8.97
CA THR A 105 5.28 -3.10 9.09
C THR A 105 4.62 -2.91 7.72
N MET A 106 5.33 -2.32 6.76
CA MET A 106 4.83 -2.15 5.40
C MET A 106 4.63 -3.50 4.70
N ALA A 107 5.50 -4.47 4.92
CA ALA A 107 5.35 -5.83 4.40
C ALA A 107 4.15 -6.56 5.03
N ALA A 108 3.95 -6.44 6.34
CA ALA A 108 2.79 -7.00 7.04
C ALA A 108 1.47 -6.37 6.57
N LEU A 109 1.45 -5.05 6.35
CA LEU A 109 0.31 -4.38 5.72
C LEU A 109 0.07 -4.89 4.30
N ALA A 110 1.12 -5.03 3.50
CA ALA A 110 1.04 -5.50 2.13
C ALA A 110 0.64 -6.99 2.02
N SER A 111 0.82 -7.81 3.06
CA SER A 111 0.39 -9.21 3.08
C SER A 111 -1.07 -9.42 3.46
N LEU A 112 -1.74 -8.40 4.03
CA LEU A 112 -3.17 -8.50 4.37
C LEU A 112 -4.02 -8.78 3.11
N PRO A 113 -5.13 -9.53 3.25
CA PRO A 113 -6.17 -9.59 2.23
C PRO A 113 -6.67 -8.18 1.85
N THR A 114 -6.91 -7.92 0.56
CA THR A 114 -7.30 -6.59 0.05
C THR A 114 -8.52 -6.00 0.77
N ASN A 115 -9.52 -6.84 1.07
CA ASN A 115 -10.74 -6.44 1.78
C ASN A 115 -10.49 -5.99 3.24
N LEU A 116 -9.37 -6.33 3.86
CA LEU A 116 -8.98 -5.87 5.20
C LEU A 116 -7.99 -4.69 5.12
N LYS A 117 -7.08 -4.76 4.16
CA LYS A 117 -6.00 -3.79 3.95
C LYS A 117 -6.52 -2.41 3.60
N GLU A 118 -7.42 -2.32 2.62
CA GLU A 118 -7.87 -1.02 2.09
C GLU A 118 -8.65 -0.20 3.12
N PRO A 119 -9.64 -0.75 3.86
CA PRO A 119 -10.29 -0.03 4.95
C PRO A 119 -9.31 0.47 6.01
N LEU A 120 -8.34 -0.36 6.40
CA LEU A 120 -7.36 -0.01 7.41
C LEU A 120 -6.46 1.15 6.94
N ILE A 121 -5.89 1.04 5.74
CA ILE A 121 -4.98 2.06 5.22
C ILE A 121 -5.72 3.38 4.99
N LEU A 122 -6.93 3.34 4.43
CA LEU A 122 -7.77 4.53 4.22
C LEU A 122 -8.14 5.21 5.54
N SER A 123 -8.45 4.43 6.59
CA SER A 123 -8.77 4.99 7.91
C SER A 123 -7.58 5.72 8.55
N ALA A 124 -6.36 5.31 8.22
CA ALA A 124 -5.14 5.95 8.70
C ALA A 124 -4.70 7.14 7.82
N PHE A 125 -5.24 7.25 6.61
CA PHE A 125 -4.88 8.29 5.64
C PHE A 125 -5.84 9.47 5.75
N ASP A 126 -5.35 10.63 6.18
CA ASP A 126 -6.10 11.90 6.24
C ASP A 126 -7.42 11.88 7.03
N GLY A 127 -7.60 10.89 7.93
CA GLY A 127 -8.77 10.84 8.83
C GLY A 127 -10.10 10.66 8.11
N TRP A 128 -10.11 9.92 6.99
CA TRP A 128 -11.36 9.67 6.26
C TRP A 128 -12.43 9.08 7.18
N PRO A 129 -13.65 9.65 7.21
CA PRO A 129 -14.73 9.07 7.98
C PRO A 129 -15.11 7.70 7.41
N GLN A 130 -15.52 6.77 8.27
CA GLN A 130 -15.79 5.40 7.87
C GLN A 130 -16.89 5.31 6.80
N ALA A 131 -17.90 6.17 6.85
CA ALA A 131 -18.89 6.35 5.78
C ALA A 131 -18.25 6.63 4.40
N ALA A 132 -17.33 7.60 4.31
CA ALA A 132 -16.67 7.94 3.04
C ALA A 132 -15.75 6.81 2.53
N ILE A 133 -15.16 6.03 3.45
CA ILE A 133 -14.42 4.82 3.10
C ILE A 133 -15.39 3.77 2.53
N GLY A 134 -16.57 3.63 3.13
CA GLY A 134 -17.63 2.74 2.68
C GLY A 134 -18.06 3.07 1.25
N ASP A 135 -18.41 4.33 1.00
CA ASP A 135 -18.77 4.83 -0.33
C ASP A 135 -17.66 4.58 -1.36
N PHE A 136 -16.40 4.81 -0.97
CA PHE A 136 -15.26 4.59 -1.85
C PHE A 136 -15.01 3.12 -2.18
N LEU A 137 -15.25 2.22 -1.23
CA LEU A 137 -15.02 0.78 -1.39
C LEU A 137 -16.26 0.02 -1.85
N GLY A 138 -17.43 0.67 -1.93
CA GLY A 138 -18.71 0.03 -2.28
C GLY A 138 -19.22 -0.92 -1.19
N ILE A 139 -19.01 -0.59 0.09
CA ILE A 139 -19.42 -1.40 1.24
C ILE A 139 -20.08 -0.52 2.31
N SER A 140 -20.85 -1.12 3.23
CA SER A 140 -21.45 -0.36 4.33
C SER A 140 -20.40 0.15 5.32
N GLU A 141 -20.70 1.26 6.00
CA GLU A 141 -19.88 1.79 7.09
C GLU A 141 -19.63 0.73 8.18
N LYS A 142 -20.65 -0.08 8.53
CA LYS A 142 -20.48 -1.18 9.48
C LYS A 142 -19.49 -2.25 9.00
N ALA A 143 -19.46 -2.51 7.69
CA ALA A 143 -18.47 -3.41 7.10
C ALA A 143 -17.05 -2.82 7.15
N VAL A 144 -16.89 -1.50 6.98
CA VAL A 144 -15.61 -0.80 7.16
C VAL A 144 -15.09 -1.01 8.58
N GLU A 145 -15.90 -0.70 9.60
CA GLU A 145 -15.56 -0.85 11.01
C GLU A 145 -15.09 -2.29 11.33
N THR A 146 -15.90 -3.27 10.90
CA THR A 146 -15.63 -4.70 11.13
C THR A 146 -14.33 -5.13 10.47
N ARG A 147 -14.08 -4.68 9.23
CA ARG A 147 -12.85 -5.01 8.48
C ARG A 147 -11.62 -4.37 9.10
N ILE A 148 -11.71 -3.12 9.57
CA ILE A 148 -10.62 -2.45 10.29
C ILE A 148 -10.26 -3.22 11.56
N SER A 149 -11.27 -3.61 12.36
CA SER A 149 -11.05 -4.38 13.58
C SER A 149 -10.32 -5.70 13.30
N ARG A 150 -10.80 -6.47 12.31
CA ARG A 150 -10.17 -7.72 11.87
C ARG A 150 -8.75 -7.51 11.32
N ALA A 151 -8.52 -6.43 10.57
CA ALA A 151 -7.20 -6.09 10.06
C ALA A 151 -6.21 -5.84 11.21
N ARG A 152 -6.61 -5.05 12.21
CA ARG A 152 -5.80 -4.79 13.42
C ARG A 152 -5.50 -6.05 14.20
N GLN A 153 -6.48 -6.94 14.37
CA GLN A 153 -6.27 -8.23 15.03
C GLN A 153 -5.23 -9.08 14.31
N ARG A 154 -5.31 -9.15 12.97
CA ARG A 154 -4.34 -9.90 12.16
C ARG A 154 -2.95 -9.30 12.20
N LEU A 155 -2.82 -7.98 12.18
CA LEU A 155 -1.52 -7.31 12.32
C LEU A 155 -0.90 -7.52 13.70
N ARG A 156 -1.69 -7.49 14.78
CA ARG A 156 -1.19 -7.80 16.13
C ARG A 156 -0.59 -9.21 16.24
N ALA A 157 -1.07 -10.17 15.45
CA ALA A 157 -0.52 -11.51 15.41
C ALA A 157 0.76 -11.61 14.55
N LEU A 158 1.00 -10.66 13.65
CA LEU A 158 2.14 -10.64 12.73
C LEU A 158 3.27 -9.74 13.22
N LEU A 159 2.94 -8.67 13.96
CA LEU A 159 3.89 -7.68 14.44
C LEU A 159 4.35 -8.05 15.85
N PRO A 160 5.67 -7.93 16.16
CA PRO A 160 6.14 -8.03 17.53
C PRO A 160 5.46 -6.96 18.40
N ALA A 161 5.33 -7.23 19.70
CA ALA A 161 4.81 -6.26 20.64
C ALA A 161 5.61 -4.94 20.52
N PRO A 162 4.95 -3.76 20.56
CA PRO A 162 5.67 -2.50 20.49
C PRO A 162 6.71 -2.48 21.62
N ASN A 163 7.97 -2.27 21.27
CA ASN A 163 9.02 -2.02 22.26
C ASN A 163 8.55 -0.81 23.09
N GLY A 164 8.26 -1.05 24.37
CA GLY A 164 7.85 -0.02 25.32
C GLY A 164 8.97 0.94 25.65
#